data_AF-A0A519Q7Q0-F1
#
_entry.id   AF-A0A519Q7Q0-F1
#
_cell.length_a   1.000
_cell.length_b   1.000
_cell.length_c   1.000
_cell.angle_alpha   90.00
_cell.angle_beta   90.00
_cell.angle_gamma   90.00
#
_symmetry.space_group_name_H-M   'P 1'
#
loop_
_entity.id
_entity.type
_entity.pdbx_description
1 polymer ?
#
loop_
_entity_poly.entity_id
_entity_poly.type
_entity_poly.pdbx_seq_one_letter_code
_entity_poly.pdbx_strand_id
1 'polypeptide(L)'
;MADINSRLEIGVTTGPIRGSKKIHVGPLKVAMREIYLEPTSGEPPVRVYDTSGPYTDPDATIDIAAGLAPLRRDWQLARGDVEEYEPREVKPEDNGQLGPDRSGGVPPFPTALRR
;
A
#
# COMPACT_ATOMS: atom_id res chain seq x y z
N MET A 1 9.11 -15.38 -7.86
CA MET A 1 8.81 -14.65 -6.62
C MET A 1 8.79 -15.63 -5.45
N ALA A 2 8.71 -15.19 -4.20
CA ALA A 2 8.15 -16.03 -3.14
C ALA A 2 6.73 -15.49 -3.00
N ASP A 3 5.80 -16.07 -3.77
CA ASP A 3 4.44 -15.58 -3.86
C ASP A 3 3.71 -15.89 -2.55
N ILE A 4 3.82 -14.97 -1.59
CA ILE A 4 3.07 -15.04 -0.35
C ILE A 4 1.77 -14.29 -0.62
N ASN A 5 0.67 -15.05 -0.67
CA ASN A 5 -0.66 -14.44 -0.74
C ASN A 5 -0.91 -13.68 0.57
N SER A 6 -1.58 -12.52 0.48
CA SER A 6 -2.16 -11.90 1.66
C SER A 6 -3.01 -12.92 2.43
N ARG A 7 -3.01 -12.83 3.77
CA ARG A 7 -3.83 -13.69 4.66
C ARG A 7 -5.32 -13.32 4.64
N LEU A 8 -5.72 -12.36 3.81
CA LEU A 8 -7.08 -11.81 3.74
C LEU A 8 -7.71 -12.09 2.36
N GLU A 9 -9.04 -12.00 2.27
CA GLU A 9 -9.88 -12.59 1.21
C GLU A 9 -9.46 -12.30 -0.25
N ILE A 10 -8.78 -11.18 -0.51
CA ILE A 10 -8.25 -10.85 -1.83
C ILE A 10 -6.74 -11.16 -1.86
N GLY A 11 -6.39 -12.25 -2.54
CA GLY A 11 -5.01 -12.65 -2.76
C GLY A 11 -4.28 -11.67 -3.68
N VAL A 12 -3.37 -10.89 -3.10
CA VAL A 12 -2.36 -10.10 -3.84
C VAL A 12 -0.98 -10.63 -3.51
N THR A 13 -0.05 -10.51 -4.47
CA THR A 13 1.35 -10.88 -4.26
C THR A 13 1.97 -9.96 -3.22
N THR A 14 2.42 -10.55 -2.12
CA THR A 14 3.14 -9.86 -1.05
C THR A 14 4.44 -10.57 -0.72
N GLY A 15 5.24 -9.94 0.14
CA GLY A 15 6.49 -10.47 0.66
C GLY A 15 7.72 -9.91 -0.05
N PRO A 16 8.92 -10.15 0.51
CA PRO A 16 10.15 -9.56 0.00
C PRO A 16 10.40 -9.90 -1.47
N ILE A 17 10.83 -8.89 -2.24
CA ILE A 17 11.33 -9.13 -3.59
C ILE A 17 12.57 -10.03 -3.47
N ARG A 18 12.55 -11.16 -4.18
CA ARG A 18 13.58 -12.22 -4.08
C ARG A 18 14.99 -11.65 -4.16
N GLY A 19 15.86 -12.11 -3.25
CA GLY A 19 17.25 -11.68 -3.15
C GLY A 19 17.44 -10.29 -2.54
N SER A 20 16.36 -9.66 -2.06
CA SER A 20 16.42 -8.35 -1.42
C SER A 20 15.54 -8.28 -0.19
N LYS A 21 15.81 -7.26 0.64
CA LYS A 21 15.02 -6.93 1.82
C LYS A 21 14.62 -5.47 1.78
N LYS A 22 13.39 -5.16 2.17
CA LYS A 22 12.94 -3.80 2.44
C LYS A 22 13.79 -3.18 3.55
N ILE A 23 14.21 -1.94 3.36
CA ILE A 23 14.85 -1.13 4.38
C ILE A 23 14.24 0.28 4.37
N HIS A 24 14.48 1.02 5.44
CA HIS A 24 14.05 2.40 5.57
C HIS A 24 15.24 3.28 5.97
N VAL A 25 15.42 4.41 5.30
CA VAL A 25 16.56 5.32 5.54
C VAL A 25 16.10 6.67 6.09
N GLY A 26 16.93 7.24 6.97
CA GLY A 26 16.71 8.55 7.56
C GLY A 26 15.53 8.61 8.54
N PRO A 27 15.27 9.80 9.11
CA PRO A 27 14.25 9.99 10.14
C PRO A 27 12.82 9.81 9.61
N LEU A 28 12.61 10.02 8.31
CA LEU A 28 11.31 9.89 7.65
C LEU A 28 11.02 8.48 7.16
N LYS A 29 11.92 7.51 7.44
CA LYS A 29 11.81 6.12 7.00
C LYS A 29 11.55 6.01 5.50
N VAL A 30 12.40 6.61 4.66
CA VAL A 30 12.27 6.53 3.20
C VAL A 30 12.52 5.09 2.76
N ALA A 31 11.54 4.49 2.07
CA ALA A 31 11.59 3.10 1.66
C ALA A 31 12.64 2.88 0.54
N MET A 32 13.52 1.90 0.77
CA MET A 32 14.50 1.41 -0.19
C MET A 32 14.52 -0.12 -0.09
N ARG A 33 15.30 -0.80 -0.93
CA ARG A 33 15.64 -2.21 -0.71
C ARG A 33 17.13 -2.45 -0.89
N GLU A 34 17.65 -3.40 -0.14
CA GLU A 34 19.03 -3.87 -0.26
C GLU A 34 19.04 -5.24 -0.94
N ILE A 35 19.83 -5.36 -2.02
CA ILE A 35 20.07 -6.61 -2.73
C ILE A 35 21.31 -7.25 -2.12
N TYR A 36 21.16 -8.48 -1.61
CA TYR A 36 22.29 -9.22 -1.07
C TYR A 36 23.15 -9.77 -2.20
N LEU A 37 24.45 -9.49 -2.13
CA LEU A 37 25.45 -10.03 -3.04
C LEU A 37 26.02 -11.33 -2.50
N GLU A 38 26.83 -12.00 -3.32
CA GLU A 38 27.50 -13.22 -2.91
C GLU A 38 28.55 -12.91 -1.81
N PRO A 39 28.56 -13.64 -0.66
CA PRO A 39 29.42 -13.30 0.47
C PRO A 39 30.93 -13.23 0.18
N THR A 40 31.45 -14.07 -0.73
CA THR A 40 32.88 -14.05 -1.11
C THR A 40 33.29 -12.86 -1.97
N SER A 41 32.33 -12.10 -2.54
CA SER A 41 32.62 -10.81 -3.19
C SER A 41 33.21 -9.77 -2.23
N GLY A 42 32.90 -9.87 -0.93
CA GLY A 42 33.30 -8.87 0.06
C GLY A 42 32.63 -7.50 -0.09
N GLU A 43 31.66 -7.38 -1.00
CA GLU A 43 30.95 -6.13 -1.27
C GLU A 43 29.73 -5.95 -0.34
N PRO A 44 29.41 -4.71 0.07
CA PRO A 44 28.19 -4.45 0.82
C PRO A 44 26.94 -4.65 -0.07
N PRO A 45 25.76 -4.88 0.51
CA PRO A 45 24.51 -4.96 -0.24
C PRO A 45 24.26 -3.73 -1.12
N VAL A 46 23.76 -3.95 -2.34
CA VAL A 46 23.42 -2.84 -3.25
C VAL A 46 22.07 -2.26 -2.84
N ARG A 47 22.09 -1.00 -2.41
CA ARG A 47 20.88 -0.25 -2.07
C ARG A 47 20.26 0.34 -3.33
N VAL A 48 18.99 0.04 -3.57
CA VAL A 48 18.23 0.57 -4.71
C VAL A 48 16.90 1.17 -4.26
N TYR A 49 16.36 2.05 -5.09
CA TYR A 49 15.03 2.62 -4.92
C TYR A 49 13.95 1.53 -4.95
N ASP A 50 12.91 1.67 -4.14
CA ASP A 50 11.86 0.65 -4.03
C ASP A 50 10.46 1.27 -3.93
N THR A 51 9.73 1.21 -5.04
CA THR A 51 8.35 1.71 -5.18
C THR A 51 7.28 0.71 -4.77
N SER A 52 7.64 -0.50 -4.34
CA SER A 52 6.65 -1.54 -4.02
C SER A 52 5.83 -1.26 -2.75
N GLY A 53 6.19 -0.23 -1.97
CA GLY A 53 5.47 0.13 -0.76
C GLY A 53 5.49 -0.96 0.31
N PRO A 54 4.49 -0.99 1.21
CA PRO A 54 4.40 -1.99 2.29
C PRO A 54 4.21 -3.43 1.79
N TYR A 55 3.82 -3.64 0.53
CA TYR A 55 3.52 -4.98 0.00
C TYR A 55 4.72 -5.94 0.01
N THR A 56 5.95 -5.42 0.04
CA THR A 56 7.17 -6.23 0.11
C THR A 56 7.89 -6.12 1.44
N ASP A 57 7.28 -5.42 2.40
CA ASP A 57 7.73 -5.36 3.77
C ASP A 57 7.17 -6.56 4.54
N PRO A 58 8.00 -7.49 5.04
CA PRO A 58 7.52 -8.66 5.77
C PRO A 58 6.84 -8.31 7.10
N ASP A 59 7.08 -7.10 7.62
CA ASP A 59 6.50 -6.63 8.89
C ASP A 59 5.15 -5.91 8.67
N ALA A 60 4.74 -5.67 7.42
CA ALA A 60 3.47 -5.06 7.08
C ALA A 60 2.34 -6.10 6.96
N THR A 61 1.20 -5.80 7.59
CA THR A 61 -0.04 -6.55 7.34
C THR A 61 -0.83 -5.87 6.23
N ILE A 62 -1.07 -6.59 5.12
CA ILE A 62 -1.78 -6.06 3.95
C ILE A 62 -3.24 -6.47 4.00
N ASP A 63 -4.07 -5.53 4.42
CA ASP A 63 -5.54 -5.60 4.33
C ASP A 63 -6.05 -4.65 3.25
N ILE A 64 -6.51 -5.23 2.14
CA ILE A 64 -7.04 -4.44 1.02
C ILE A 64 -8.34 -3.75 1.42
N ALA A 65 -9.19 -4.36 2.25
CA ALA A 65 -10.44 -3.77 2.68
C ALA A 65 -10.24 -2.58 3.63
N ALA A 66 -9.17 -2.59 4.42
CA ALA A 66 -8.80 -1.47 5.29
C ALA A 66 -7.99 -0.38 4.57
N GLY A 67 -7.30 -0.73 3.48
CA GLY A 67 -6.35 0.14 2.81
C GLY A 67 -5.00 0.25 3.53
N LEU A 68 -4.08 1.03 2.97
CA LEU A 68 -2.75 1.23 3.54
C LEU A 68 -2.76 2.29 4.65
N ALA A 69 -1.80 2.20 5.57
CA ALA A 69 -1.61 3.19 6.62
C ALA A 69 -1.37 4.60 6.02
N PRO A 70 -2.10 5.64 6.46
CA PRO A 70 -1.99 6.99 5.91
C PRO A 70 -0.79 7.75 6.52
N LEU A 71 0.44 7.31 6.23
CA LEU A 71 1.68 7.78 6.86
C LEU A 71 1.90 9.31 6.85
N ARG A 72 1.28 10.00 5.89
CA ARG A 72 1.45 11.45 5.69
C ARG A 72 0.33 12.29 6.29
N ARG A 73 -0.71 11.67 6.90
CA ARG A 73 -1.87 12.42 7.42
C ARG A 73 -1.46 13.46 8.45
N ASP A 74 -0.65 13.08 9.44
CA ASP A 74 -0.22 14.00 10.49
C ASP A 74 0.61 15.16 9.94
N TRP A 75 1.46 14.91 8.94
CA TRP A 75 2.22 15.98 8.27
C TRP A 75 1.32 16.91 7.45
N GLN A 76 0.20 16.42 6.93
CA GLN A 76 -0.76 17.26 6.22
C GLN A 76 -1.50 18.17 7.21
N LEU A 77 -2.00 17.61 8.31
CA LEU A 77 -2.71 18.36 9.34
C LEU A 77 -1.80 19.39 10.02
N ALA A 78 -0.54 19.02 10.32
CA ALA A 78 0.40 19.88 11.03
C ALA A 78 0.80 21.15 10.27
N ARG A 79 0.59 21.23 8.94
CA ARG A 79 0.83 22.47 8.19
C ARG A 79 -0.22 23.55 8.45
N GLY A 80 -1.40 23.18 8.95
CA GLY A 80 -2.49 24.13 9.19
C GLY A 80 -3.06 24.77 7.91
N ASP A 81 -2.84 24.14 6.76
CA ASP A 81 -3.22 24.64 5.43
C ASP A 81 -4.34 23.82 4.77
N VAL A 82 -4.97 22.92 5.54
CA VAL A 82 -6.07 22.06 5.09
C VAL A 82 -7.20 22.04 6.11
N GLU A 83 -8.42 21.77 5.64
CA GLU A 83 -9.61 21.57 6.44
C GLU A 83 -10.28 20.23 6.08
N GLU A 84 -11.02 19.65 7.02
CA GLU A 84 -11.85 18.48 6.76
C GLU A 84 -13.16 18.92 6.09
N TYR A 85 -13.68 18.09 5.19
CA TYR A 85 -14.93 18.34 4.50
C TYR A 85 -15.71 17.04 4.33
N GLU A 86 -17.03 17.16 4.29
CA GLU A 86 -17.91 16.02 4.05
C GLU A 86 -17.69 15.46 2.63
N PRO A 87 -17.30 14.18 2.49
CA PRO A 87 -17.02 13.60 1.18
C PRO A 87 -18.28 13.52 0.33
N ARG A 88 -18.13 13.74 -0.98
CA ARG A 88 -19.22 13.57 -1.95
C ARG A 88 -19.79 12.14 -1.87
N GLU A 89 -21.11 12.05 -1.87
CA GLU A 89 -21.80 10.77 -2.02
C GLU A 89 -21.53 10.12 -3.39
N VAL A 90 -21.19 8.83 -3.38
CA VAL A 90 -21.01 8.03 -4.59
C VAL A 90 -22.36 7.84 -5.27
N LYS A 91 -22.45 8.16 -6.55
CA LYS A 91 -23.64 7.99 -7.37
C LYS A 91 -23.50 6.79 -8.30
N PRO A 92 -24.61 6.20 -8.78
CA PRO A 92 -24.54 5.06 -9.69
C PRO A 92 -23.79 5.36 -10.99
N GLU A 93 -23.88 6.58 -11.52
CA GLU A 93 -23.13 7.02 -12.70
C GLU A 93 -21.60 7.00 -12.51
N ASP A 94 -21.11 7.08 -11.26
CA ASP A 94 -19.67 6.98 -10.96
C ASP A 94 -19.12 5.57 -11.24
N ASN A 95 -20.00 4.56 -11.26
CA ASN A 95 -19.65 3.15 -11.43
C ASN A 95 -20.32 2.51 -12.65
N GLY A 96 -20.88 3.30 -13.57
CA GLY A 96 -21.52 2.78 -14.79
C GLY A 96 -22.79 1.95 -14.54
N GLN A 97 -23.43 2.10 -13.38
CA GLN A 97 -24.62 1.34 -12.97
C GLN A 97 -25.90 1.93 -13.59
N LEU A 98 -26.03 1.77 -14.91
CA LEU A 98 -27.08 2.35 -15.75
C LEU A 98 -28.28 1.41 -16.00
N GLY A 99 -28.18 0.13 -15.64
CA GLY A 99 -29.25 -0.86 -15.76
C GLY A 99 -30.28 -0.82 -14.62
N PRO A 100 -31.46 -1.44 -14.75
CA PRO A 100 -32.52 -1.40 -13.74
C PRO A 100 -32.14 -2.05 -12.39
N ASP A 101 -31.18 -2.97 -12.37
CA ASP A 101 -30.67 -3.65 -11.18
C ASP A 101 -29.55 -2.86 -10.46
N ARG A 102 -28.86 -1.96 -11.18
CA ARG A 102 -27.76 -1.10 -10.73
C ARG A 102 -26.67 -1.81 -9.92
N SER A 103 -26.56 -3.14 -10.00
CA SER A 103 -25.82 -3.92 -9.02
C SER A 103 -24.32 -3.97 -9.28
N GLY A 104 -23.86 -3.61 -10.48
CA GLY A 104 -22.44 -3.56 -10.88
C GLY A 104 -21.69 -4.90 -10.80
N GLY A 105 -22.29 -5.95 -10.25
CA GLY A 105 -21.72 -7.29 -10.07
C GLY A 105 -20.57 -7.38 -9.05
N VAL A 106 -20.15 -6.26 -8.45
CA VAL A 106 -19.00 -6.18 -7.53
C VAL A 106 -19.41 -5.44 -6.27
N PRO A 107 -19.13 -5.97 -5.07
CA PRO A 107 -19.41 -5.27 -3.82
C PRO A 107 -18.75 -3.89 -3.78
N PRO A 108 -19.41 -2.86 -3.21
CA PRO A 108 -18.78 -1.57 -3.01
C PRO A 108 -17.58 -1.72 -2.08
N PHE A 109 -16.49 -1.02 -2.41
CA PHE A 109 -15.31 -1.02 -1.56
C PHE A 109 -15.65 -0.44 -0.17
N PRO A 110 -15.25 -1.09 0.93
CA PRO A 110 -15.52 -0.60 2.28
C PRO A 110 -14.95 0.80 2.45
N THR A 111 -15.82 1.79 2.61
CA THR A 111 -15.41 3.20 2.67
C THR A 111 -14.98 3.56 4.10
N ALA A 112 -14.06 2.78 4.68
CA ALA A 112 -13.54 2.96 6.03
C ALA A 112 -12.85 4.32 6.26
N LEU A 113 -12.56 5.04 5.17
CA LEU A 113 -11.96 6.37 5.14
C LEU A 113 -12.98 7.52 5.06
N ARG A 114 -14.30 7.25 5.09
CA ARG A 114 -15.29 8.29 5.39
C ARG A 114 -15.20 8.59 6.88
N ARG A 115 -14.28 9.47 7.25
CA ARG A 115 -14.15 10.10 8.56
C ARG A 115 -14.15 11.60 8.38
#